data_AF-A0A455UE10-F1
#
_entry.id   AF-A0A455UE10-F1
#
_cell.length_a   1.000
_cell.length_b   1.000
_cell.length_c   1.000
_cell.angle_alpha   90.00
_cell.angle_beta   90.00
_cell.angle_gamma   90.00
#
_symmetry.space_group_name_H-M   'P 1'
#
loop_
_entity.id
_entity.type
_entity.pdbx_description
1 polymer ?
#
loop_
_entity_poly.entity_id
_entity_poly.type
_entity_poly.pdbx_seq_one_letter_code
_entity_poly.pdbx_strand_id
1 'polypeptide(L)'
;MNGFISFKRGKREGPQPVPESQLNNNMVFQKLRIALNLKADDILAAFELAGFNLSNHELSAFFRKPSHKNYRECKDQVLRNFLLGIQLQLRPSPNDSSSEA
;
A
#
# COMPACT_ATOMS: atom_id res chain seq x y z
N MET A 1 15.05 -1.58 -1.24
CA MET A 1 13.85 -0.76 -0.90
C MET A 1 13.66 -0.49 0.60
N ASN A 2 14.36 -1.19 1.52
CA ASN A 2 14.23 -0.95 2.98
C ASN A 2 14.59 0.49 3.43
N GLY A 3 15.44 1.19 2.68
CA GLY A 3 15.83 2.57 2.99
C GLY A 3 14.66 3.55 3.09
N PHE A 4 13.57 3.36 2.33
CA PHE A 4 12.41 4.25 2.42
C PHE A 4 11.65 4.11 3.74
N ILE A 5 11.53 2.88 4.26
CA ILE A 5 10.94 2.64 5.60
C ILE A 5 11.81 3.30 6.67
N SER A 6 13.13 3.11 6.61
CA SER A 6 14.06 3.73 7.56
C SER A 6 14.03 5.26 7.48
N PHE A 7 13.88 5.83 6.29
CA PHE A 7 13.74 7.28 6.09
C PHE A 7 12.46 7.83 6.74
N LYS A 8 11.31 7.16 6.54
CA LYS A 8 10.03 7.64 7.07
C LYS A 8 9.79 7.34 8.55
N ARG A 9 10.37 6.26 9.09
CA ARG A 9 10.07 5.77 10.45
C ARG A 9 11.26 5.78 11.40
N GLY A 10 12.44 6.16 10.93
CA GLY A 10 13.69 6.00 11.66
C GLY A 10 14.25 4.57 11.56
N LYS A 11 15.49 4.41 12.03
CA LYS A 11 16.13 3.09 12.11
C LYS A 11 15.53 2.33 13.28
N ARG A 12 15.19 1.05 13.08
CA ARG A 12 14.85 0.16 14.19
C ARG A 12 16.09 -0.20 14.97
N GLU A 13 15.98 -0.27 16.30
CA GLU A 13 17.01 -0.88 17.14
C GLU A 13 17.05 -2.40 16.89
N GLY A 14 18.25 -2.96 16.81
CA GLY A 14 18.47 -4.38 16.52
C GLY A 14 18.85 -4.69 15.06
N PRO A 15 18.87 -5.99 14.70
CA PRO A 15 19.32 -6.43 13.38
C PRO A 15 18.42 -5.87 12.28
N GLN A 16 19.04 -5.23 11.29
CA GLN A 16 18.32 -4.72 10.14
C GLN A 16 17.83 -5.87 9.26
N PRO A 17 16.61 -5.76 8.68
CA PRO A 17 16.12 -6.78 7.77
C PRO A 17 17.04 -6.86 6.55
N VAL A 18 17.45 -8.09 6.23
CA VAL A 18 18.29 -8.39 5.07
C VAL A 18 17.62 -7.84 3.81
N PRO A 19 18.34 -7.09 2.95
CA PRO A 19 17.81 -6.65 1.67
C PRO A 19 17.33 -7.83 0.84
N GLU A 20 16.16 -7.70 0.23
CA GLU A 20 15.63 -8.77 -0.59
C GLU A 20 16.32 -8.82 -1.96
N SER A 21 16.68 -10.02 -2.42
CA SER A 21 17.35 -10.26 -3.71
C SER A 21 16.41 -10.07 -4.90
N GLN A 22 15.11 -10.27 -4.70
CA GLN A 22 14.06 -10.05 -5.69
C GLN A 22 12.88 -9.31 -5.04
N LEU A 23 12.22 -8.45 -5.82
CA LEU A 23 11.03 -7.70 -5.40
C LEU A 23 9.85 -8.08 -6.28
N ASN A 24 8.71 -8.34 -5.64
CA ASN A 24 7.42 -8.44 -6.31
C ASN A 24 6.45 -7.39 -5.77
N ASN A 25 5.30 -7.25 -6.41
CA ASN A 25 4.29 -6.26 -6.06
C ASN A 25 3.74 -6.41 -4.64
N ASN A 26 3.56 -7.63 -4.13
CA ASN A 26 3.13 -7.85 -2.73
C ASN A 26 4.16 -7.27 -1.75
N MET A 27 5.45 -7.47 -2.02
CA MET A 27 6.55 -6.94 -1.20
C MET A 27 6.62 -5.41 -1.28
N VAL A 28 6.49 -4.84 -2.49
CA VAL A 28 6.45 -3.39 -2.70
C VAL A 28 5.27 -2.79 -1.94
N PHE A 29 4.08 -3.37 -2.08
CA PHE A 29 2.87 -2.91 -1.41
C PHE A 29 3.03 -2.96 0.12
N GLN A 30 3.51 -4.08 0.68
CA GLN A 30 3.73 -4.20 2.12
C GLN A 30 4.75 -3.17 2.63
N LYS A 31 5.84 -2.92 1.87
CA LYS A 31 6.85 -1.92 2.25
C LYS A 31 6.27 -0.50 2.23
N LEU A 32 5.47 -0.16 1.23
CA LEU A 32 4.80 1.14 1.14
C LEU A 32 3.81 1.34 2.30
N ARG A 33 2.97 0.34 2.58
CA ARG A 33 2.05 0.34 3.72
C ARG A 33 2.79 0.61 5.03
N ILE A 34 3.90 -0.12 5.26
CA ILE A 34 4.72 0.06 6.46
C ILE A 34 5.34 1.46 6.47
N ALA A 35 6.00 1.88 5.38
CA ALA A 35 6.71 3.15 5.29
C ALA A 35 5.79 4.36 5.53
N LEU A 36 4.59 4.33 4.97
CA LEU A 36 3.58 5.38 5.10
C LEU A 36 2.71 5.23 6.36
N ASN A 37 2.94 4.18 7.16
CA ASN A 37 2.19 3.87 8.39
C ASN A 37 0.66 3.74 8.17
N LEU A 38 0.27 3.14 7.05
CA LEU A 38 -1.14 2.97 6.67
C LEU A 38 -1.77 1.76 7.36
N LYS A 39 -2.98 1.95 7.87
CA LYS A 39 -3.89 0.91 8.34
C LYS A 39 -4.72 0.37 7.17
N ALA A 40 -5.51 -0.69 7.42
CA ALA A 40 -6.37 -1.27 6.41
C ALA A 40 -7.36 -0.25 5.87
N ASP A 41 -8.03 0.49 6.76
CA ASP A 41 -9.03 1.52 6.39
C ASP A 41 -8.42 2.62 5.52
N ASP A 42 -7.19 3.08 5.83
CA ASP A 42 -6.50 4.10 5.03
C ASP A 42 -6.24 3.62 3.59
N ILE A 43 -5.88 2.34 3.44
CA ILE A 43 -5.64 1.72 2.13
C ILE A 43 -6.94 1.53 1.36
N LEU A 44 -8.01 1.12 2.04
CA LEU A 44 -9.33 0.97 1.42
C LEU A 44 -9.85 2.31 0.91
N ALA A 45 -9.75 3.37 1.72
CA ALA A 45 -10.09 4.73 1.30
C ALA A 45 -9.24 5.19 0.10
N ALA A 46 -7.95 4.82 0.02
CA ALA A 46 -7.12 5.14 -1.14
C ALA A 46 -7.64 4.43 -2.41
N PHE A 47 -8.02 3.16 -2.30
CA PHE A 47 -8.60 2.42 -3.43
C PHE A 47 -9.94 2.99 -3.87
N GLU A 48 -10.81 3.39 -2.94
CA GLU A 48 -12.09 4.04 -3.24
C GLU A 48 -11.89 5.35 -4.02
N LEU A 49 -10.93 6.20 -3.62
CA LEU A 49 -10.58 7.42 -4.35
C LEU A 49 -10.08 7.14 -5.77
N ALA A 50 -9.42 6.00 -5.99
CA ALA A 50 -9.00 5.55 -7.31
C ALA A 50 -10.13 4.86 -8.12
N GLY A 51 -11.37 4.84 -7.60
CA GLY A 51 -12.51 4.17 -8.23
C GLY A 51 -12.38 2.64 -8.24
N PHE A 52 -11.61 2.07 -7.32
CA PHE A 52 -11.34 0.64 -7.25
C PHE A 52 -11.93 0.05 -5.96
N ASN A 53 -12.93 -0.82 -6.09
CA ASN A 53 -13.52 -1.49 -4.94
C ASN A 53 -12.68 -2.70 -4.54
N LEU A 54 -12.28 -2.77 -3.26
CA LEU A 54 -11.53 -3.88 -2.69
C LEU A 54 -12.09 -4.19 -1.31
N SER A 55 -12.34 -5.47 -1.01
CA SER A 55 -12.79 -5.84 0.34
C SER A 55 -11.63 -5.98 1.33
N ASN A 56 -11.93 -5.90 2.63
CA ASN A 56 -10.97 -6.19 3.71
C ASN A 56 -10.31 -7.58 3.59
N HIS A 57 -11.07 -8.58 3.14
CA HIS A 57 -10.58 -9.94 2.94
C HIS A 57 -9.59 -10.03 1.78
N GLU A 58 -9.88 -9.37 0.66
CA GLU A 58 -8.98 -9.33 -0.49
C GLU A 58 -7.72 -8.53 -0.20
N LEU A 59 -7.85 -7.39 0.50
CA LEU A 59 -6.69 -6.61 0.96
C LEU A 59 -5.77 -7.48 1.83
N SER A 60 -6.35 -8.19 2.79
CA SER A 60 -5.60 -9.08 3.68
C SER A 60 -4.89 -10.21 2.92
N ALA A 61 -5.44 -10.67 1.78
CA ALA A 61 -4.85 -11.74 0.99
C ALA A 61 -3.48 -11.36 0.38
N PHE A 62 -3.26 -10.08 0.04
CA PHE A 62 -2.00 -9.59 -0.51
C PHE A 62 -0.83 -9.64 0.49
N PHE A 63 -1.11 -9.61 1.79
CA PHE A 63 -0.09 -9.57 2.83
C PHE A 63 0.20 -10.93 3.48
N ARG A 64 -0.41 -12.01 2.96
CA ARG A 64 -0.14 -13.38 3.43
C ARG A 64 1.15 -13.93 2.81
N LYS A 65 1.69 -14.98 3.43
CA LYS A 65 2.82 -15.72 2.85
C LYS A 65 2.37 -16.47 1.58
N PRO A 66 3.23 -16.62 0.55
CA PRO A 66 2.88 -17.33 -0.69
C PRO A 66 2.36 -18.76 -0.50
N SER A 67 2.79 -19.46 0.55
CA SER A 67 2.32 -20.82 0.88
C SER A 67 0.93 -20.90 1.51
N HIS A 68 0.33 -19.75 1.85
CA HIS A 68 -0.96 -19.71 2.53
C HIS A 68 -2.11 -19.89 1.52
N LYS A 69 -3.12 -20.71 1.83
CA LYS A 69 -4.27 -21.00 0.94
C LYS A 69 -5.01 -19.78 0.37
N ASN A 70 -5.13 -18.73 1.19
CA ASN A 70 -5.76 -17.45 0.82
C ASN A 70 -4.75 -16.38 0.38
N TYR A 71 -3.52 -16.76 0.00
CA TYR A 71 -2.58 -15.83 -0.60
C TYR A 71 -3.10 -15.38 -1.96
N ARG A 72 -2.95 -14.09 -2.25
CA ARG A 72 -3.24 -13.56 -3.58
C ARG A 72 -2.05 -12.73 -4.05
N GLU A 73 -1.62 -12.99 -5.28
CA GLU A 73 -0.62 -12.16 -5.94
C GLU A 73 -1.20 -10.76 -6.22
N CYS A 74 -0.45 -9.74 -5.85
CA CYS A 74 -0.75 -8.35 -6.18
C CYS A 74 -0.31 -8.09 -7.62
N LYS A 75 -1.24 -7.80 -8.52
CA LYS A 75 -0.92 -7.48 -9.91
C LYS A 75 -0.59 -6.00 -10.06
N ASP A 76 0.08 -5.65 -11.16
CA ASP A 76 0.48 -4.26 -11.45
C ASP A 76 -0.69 -3.29 -11.39
N GLN A 77 -1.86 -3.70 -11.89
CA GLN A 77 -3.07 -2.87 -11.87
C GLN A 77 -3.52 -2.52 -10.45
N VAL A 78 -3.42 -3.45 -9.50
CA VAL A 78 -3.78 -3.22 -8.09
C VAL A 78 -2.80 -2.23 -7.49
N LEU A 79 -1.50 -2.44 -7.69
CA LEU A 79 -0.47 -1.54 -7.17
C LEU A 79 -0.57 -0.14 -7.78
N ARG A 80 -0.88 -0.03 -9.07
CA ARG A 80 -1.12 1.24 -9.76
C ARG A 80 -2.31 2.00 -9.16
N ASN A 81 -3.43 1.32 -8.93
CA ASN A 81 -4.61 1.95 -8.32
C ASN A 81 -4.34 2.40 -6.88
N PHE A 82 -3.59 1.61 -6.11
CA PHE A 82 -3.15 2.03 -4.78
C PHE A 82 -2.32 3.31 -4.84
N LEU A 83 -1.32 3.38 -5.72
CA LEU A 83 -0.47 4.57 -5.87
C LEU A 83 -1.27 5.81 -6.33
N LEU A 84 -2.23 5.63 -7.24
CA LEU A 84 -3.15 6.68 -7.66
C LEU A 84 -3.99 7.19 -6.47
N GLY A 85 -4.54 6.27 -5.68
CA GLY A 85 -5.27 6.59 -4.46
C GLY A 85 -4.46 7.41 -3.46
N ILE A 86 -3.22 6.99 -3.20
CA ILE A 86 -2.30 7.73 -2.32
C ILE A 86 -1.97 9.11 -2.89
N GLN A 87 -1.80 9.23 -4.21
CA GLN A 87 -1.59 10.53 -4.84
C GLN A 87 -2.80 11.46 -4.63
N LEU A 88 -4.02 10.96 -4.81
CA LEU A 88 -5.25 11.73 -4.60
C LEU A 88 -5.43 12.16 -3.14
N GLN A 89 -5.10 11.28 -2.19
CA GLN A 89 -5.13 11.62 -0.75
C GLN A 89 -4.13 12.71 -0.37
N LEU A 90 -2.90 12.66 -0.90
CA LEU A 90 -1.82 13.57 -0.51
C LEU A 90 -1.80 14.87 -1.32
N ARG A 91 -2.43 14.88 -2.49
CA ARG A 91 -2.50 16.02 -3.40
C ARG A 91 -3.93 16.16 -3.93
N PRO A 92 -4.88 16.56 -3.08
CA PRO A 92 -6.22 16.88 -3.55
C PRO A 92 -6.12 18.00 -4.59
N SER A 93 -6.66 17.77 -5.78
CA SER A 93 -6.75 18.80 -6.81
C SER A 93 -7.67 19.91 -6.29
N PRO A 94 -7.34 21.20 -6.46
CA PRO A 94 -8.19 22.30 -5.99
C PRO A 94 -9.59 22.30 -6.62
N ASN A 95 -9.80 21.57 -7.72
CA ASN A 95 -11.09 21.48 -8.42
C ASN A 95 -12.06 20.42 -7.90
N ASP A 96 -11.69 19.55 -6.95
CA ASP A 96 -12.59 18.52 -6.41
C ASP A 96 -13.40 18.98 -5.18
N SER A 97 -13.45 20.30 -4.94
CA SER A 97 -14.23 20.92 -3.85
C SER A 97 -15.56 21.52 -4.32
N SER A 98 -16.18 20.94 -5.35
CA SER A 98 -17.46 21.42 -5.90
C SER A 98 -18.37 20.26 -6.31
N SER A 99 -18.90 19.54 -5.33
CA SER A 99 -20.12 18.75 -5.49
C SER A 99 -20.69 18.38 -4.12
N GLU A 100 -21.08 19.40 -3.34
CA GLU A 100 -22.01 19.24 -2.21
C GLU A 100 -22.57 20.63 -1.87
N ALA A 101 -23.64 21.01 -2.59
CA ALA A 101 -24.72 21.91 -2.18
C ALA A 101 -25.81 21.92 -3.26
#